data_AF-A0A0R2UDX6-F1
#
_entry.id   AF-A0A0R2UDX6-F1
#
_cell.length_a   1.000
_cell.length_b   1.000
_cell.length_c   1.000
_cell.angle_alpha   90.00
_cell.angle_beta   90.00
_cell.angle_gamma   90.00
#
_symmetry.space_group_name_H-M   'P 1'
#
loop_
_entity.id
_entity.type
_entity.pdbx_description
1 polymer ?
#
loop_
_entity_poly.entity_id
_entity_poly.type
_entity_poly.pdbx_seq_one_letter_code
_entity_poly.pdbx_strand_id
1 'polypeptide(L)'
;MTEIKKDELLDLKKWQRFFFMLIYGAAINFVVGILLFLIAIQFLFYLFTSNTNEQLKSVHDWLQDFFNDALDFLSFNTNSKPWPFKGG
;
A
#
# COMPACT_ATOMS: atom_id res chain seq x y z
N MET A 1 -23.43 -11.62 35.03
CA MET A 1 -22.20 -12.29 34.59
C MET A 1 -22.22 -12.23 33.07
N THR A 2 -21.49 -11.30 32.46
CA THR A 2 -21.49 -11.13 31.00
C THR A 2 -20.78 -12.33 30.40
N GLU A 3 -21.54 -13.29 29.85
CA GLU A 3 -20.99 -14.33 28.99
C GLU A 3 -20.36 -13.65 27.78
N ILE A 4 -19.05 -13.44 27.85
CA ILE A 4 -18.26 -13.07 26.69
C ILE A 4 -18.28 -14.31 25.79
N LYS A 5 -19.18 -14.32 24.81
CA LYS A 5 -19.19 -15.31 23.72
C LYS A 5 -17.86 -15.21 22.97
N LYS A 6 -16.87 -16.01 23.40
CA LYS A 6 -15.54 -16.07 22.81
C LYS A 6 -15.60 -16.35 21.30
N ASP A 7 -16.62 -17.08 20.85
CA ASP A 7 -16.91 -17.33 19.44
C ASP A 7 -17.23 -16.07 18.62
N GLU A 8 -17.84 -15.03 19.20
CA GLU A 8 -18.09 -13.75 18.49
C GLU A 8 -16.87 -12.81 18.47
N LEU A 9 -15.89 -13.06 19.35
CA LEU A 9 -14.60 -12.35 19.40
C LEU A 9 -13.53 -13.02 18.52
N LEU A 10 -13.60 -14.34 18.35
CA LEU A 10 -12.81 -15.14 17.40
C LEU A 10 -13.49 -15.26 16.03
N ASP A 11 -14.49 -14.41 15.77
CA ASP A 11 -15.11 -14.33 14.45
C ASP A 11 -14.03 -13.89 13.43
N LEU A 12 -13.52 -14.85 12.68
CA LEU A 12 -12.44 -14.72 11.69
C LEU A 12 -12.69 -13.56 10.72
N LYS A 13 -13.97 -13.21 10.47
CA LYS A 13 -14.34 -12.04 9.65
C LYS A 13 -13.86 -10.70 10.23
N LYS A 14 -13.88 -10.51 11.55
CA LYS A 14 -13.39 -9.29 12.21
C LYS A 14 -11.87 -9.22 12.17
N TRP A 15 -11.22 -10.34 12.47
CA TRP A 15 -9.76 -10.47 12.42
C TRP A 15 -9.19 -10.37 11.02
N GLN A 16 -9.88 -10.85 10.00
CA GLN A 16 -9.46 -10.72 8.61
C GLN A 16 -9.33 -9.25 8.20
N ARG A 17 -10.32 -8.41 8.56
CA ARG A 17 -10.28 -6.96 8.29
C ARG A 17 -9.11 -6.29 9.03
N PHE A 18 -8.86 -6.69 10.28
CA PHE A 18 -7.75 -6.19 11.08
C PHE A 18 -6.38 -6.64 10.53
N PHE A 19 -6.25 -7.89 10.09
CA PHE A 19 -5.03 -8.40 9.45
C PHE A 19 -4.72 -7.67 8.15
N PHE A 20 -5.73 -7.45 7.31
CA PHE A 20 -5.57 -6.63 6.11
C PHE A 20 -5.13 -5.21 6.47
N MET A 21 -5.72 -4.62 7.51
CA MET A 21 -5.31 -3.29 7.99
C MET A 21 -3.83 -3.26 8.43
N LEU A 22 -3.38 -4.26 9.18
CA LEU A 22 -1.98 -4.38 9.60
C LEU A 22 -1.02 -4.58 8.42
N ILE A 23 -1.36 -5.48 7.50
CA ILE A 23 -0.55 -5.77 6.31
C ILE A 23 -0.48 -4.53 5.42
N TYR A 24 -1.59 -3.86 5.14
CA TYR A 24 -1.60 -2.65 4.31
C TYR A 24 -0.92 -1.46 4.99
N GLY A 25 -1.07 -1.29 6.31
CA GLY A 25 -0.33 -0.27 7.06
C GLY A 25 1.19 -0.49 7.02
N ALA A 26 1.62 -1.75 7.13
CA ALA A 26 3.03 -2.12 6.96
C ALA A 26 3.51 -1.95 5.50
N ALA A 27 2.67 -2.33 4.52
CA ALA A 27 2.96 -2.17 3.11
C ALA A 27 3.13 -0.70 2.72
N ILE A 28 2.25 0.19 3.19
CA ILE A 28 2.33 1.65 3.00
C ILE A 28 3.67 2.18 3.52
N ASN A 29 4.09 1.79 4.73
CA ASN A 29 5.40 2.17 5.26
C ASN A 29 6.56 1.70 4.36
N PHE A 30 6.47 0.47 3.86
CA PHE A 30 7.49 -0.09 2.97
C PHE A 30 7.52 0.63 1.61
N VAL A 31 6.35 0.92 1.04
CA VAL A 31 6.19 1.63 -0.24
C VAL A 31 6.76 3.04 -0.15
N VAL A 32 6.54 3.76 0.95
CA VAL A 32 7.16 5.09 1.17
C VAL A 32 8.69 5.00 1.11
N GLY A 33 9.27 3.97 1.74
CA GLY A 33 10.71 3.71 1.66
C GLY A 33 11.18 3.46 0.23
N ILE A 34 10.44 2.67 -0.55
CA ILE A 34 10.77 2.42 -1.96
C ILE A 34 10.60 3.70 -2.79
N LEU A 35 9.55 4.49 -2.59
CA LEU A 35 9.34 5.76 -3.30
C LEU A 35 10.52 6.71 -3.07
N LEU A 36 10.98 6.86 -1.83
CA LEU A 36 12.16 7.66 -1.50
C LEU A 36 13.42 7.12 -2.17
N PHE A 37 13.60 5.80 -2.19
CA PHE A 37 14.72 5.16 -2.87
C PHE A 37 14.69 5.38 -4.39
N LEU A 38 13.51 5.27 -5.03
CA LEU A 38 13.32 5.57 -6.45
C LEU A 38 13.60 7.04 -6.75
N ILE A 39 13.17 7.97 -5.89
CA ILE A 39 13.48 9.40 -6.02
C ILE A 39 15.00 9.63 -5.94
N ALA A 40 15.71 8.97 -5.01
CA ALA A 40 17.15 9.08 -4.89
C ALA A 40 17.88 8.55 -6.14
N ILE A 41 17.44 7.42 -6.70
CA ILE A 41 17.97 6.89 -7.95
C ILE A 41 17.66 7.84 -9.11
N GLN A 42 16.43 8.36 -9.21
CA GLN A 42 16.03 9.33 -10.24
C GLN A 42 16.91 10.58 -10.19
N PHE A 43 17.23 11.05 -8.99
CA PHE A 43 18.13 12.18 -8.77
C PHE A 43 19.57 11.87 -9.19
N LEU A 44 20.07 10.66 -8.91
CA LEU A 44 21.37 10.21 -9.43
C LEU A 44 21.39 10.19 -10.96
N PHE A 45 20.37 9.59 -11.60
CA PHE A 45 20.26 9.60 -13.05
C PHE A 45 20.20 11.01 -13.62
N TYR A 46 19.43 11.91 -13.00
CA TYR A 46 19.36 13.30 -13.39
C TYR A 46 20.72 14.00 -13.31
N LEU A 47 21.51 13.75 -12.25
CA LEU A 47 22.85 14.31 -12.08
C LEU A 47 23.84 13.84 -13.17
N PHE A 48 23.79 12.56 -13.55
CA PHE A 48 24.72 11.98 -14.52
C PHE A 48 24.27 12.13 -15.98
N THR A 49 22.97 12.03 -16.26
CA THR A 49 22.40 11.95 -17.62
C THR A 49 21.69 13.26 -18.03
N SER A 50 21.46 14.21 -17.11
CA SER A 50 20.62 15.42 -17.33
C SER A 50 19.23 15.13 -17.92
N ASN A 51 18.82 13.86 -17.89
CA ASN A 51 17.52 13.38 -18.34
C ASN A 51 16.95 12.49 -17.23
N THR A 52 15.66 12.67 -16.98
CA THR A 52 14.90 11.78 -16.09
C THR A 52 14.60 10.49 -16.83
N ASN A 53 14.82 9.35 -16.19
CA ASN A 53 14.53 8.05 -16.79
C ASN A 53 13.00 7.82 -16.81
N GLU A 54 12.41 7.65 -18.00
CA GLU A 54 10.97 7.40 -18.15
C GLU A 54 10.53 6.08 -17.53
N GLN A 55 11.38 5.05 -17.55
CA GLN A 55 11.06 3.77 -16.93
C GLN A 55 10.98 3.92 -15.42
N LEU A 56 11.91 4.67 -14.82
CA LEU A 56 11.92 4.88 -13.38
C LEU A 56 10.76 5.77 -12.93
N LYS A 57 10.38 6.74 -13.76
CA LYS A 57 9.17 7.55 -13.56
C LYS A 57 7.90 6.69 -13.64
N SER A 58 7.81 5.80 -14.62
CA SER A 58 6.68 4.86 -14.76
C SER A 58 6.57 3.93 -13.54
N VAL A 59 7.70 3.42 -13.03
CA VAL A 59 7.71 2.63 -11.78
C VAL A 59 7.29 3.47 -10.58
N HIS A 60 7.73 4.73 -10.49
CA HIS A 60 7.32 5.64 -9.43
C HIS A 60 5.82 5.91 -9.46
N ASP A 61 5.27 6.25 -10.62
CA ASP A 61 3.83 6.52 -10.81
C ASP A 61 3.01 5.26 -10.46
N TRP A 62 3.43 4.09 -10.93
CA TRP A 62 2.79 2.81 -10.59
C TRP A 62 2.79 2.52 -9.08
N LEU A 63 3.91 2.80 -8.40
CA LEU A 63 4.03 2.57 -6.96
C LEU A 63 3.23 3.59 -6.14
N GLN A 64 3.15 4.83 -6.62
CA GLN A 64 2.35 5.89 -6.02
C GLN A 64 0.85 5.59 -6.13
N ASP A 65 0.38 5.04 -7.26
CA ASP A 65 -0.99 4.58 -7.41
C ASP A 65 -1.32 3.44 -6.44
N PHE A 66 -0.41 2.48 -6.27
CA PHE A 66 -0.57 1.41 -5.27
C PHE A 66 -0.65 1.97 -3.84
N PHE A 67 0.18 2.97 -3.51
CA PHE A 67 0.16 3.63 -2.21
C PHE A 67 -1.19 4.28 -1.91
N ASN A 68 -1.71 5.08 -2.85
CA ASN A 68 -2.99 5.76 -2.71
C ASN A 68 -4.14 4.75 -2.56
N ASP A 69 -4.16 3.72 -3.42
CA ASP A 69 -5.17 2.67 -3.35
C ASP A 69 -5.13 1.90 -2.02
N ALA A 70 -3.93 1.59 -1.52
CA ALA A 70 -3.76 0.93 -0.23
C ALA A 70 -4.22 1.81 0.93
N LEU A 71 -3.94 3.12 0.86
CA LEU A 71 -4.30 4.09 1.89
C LEU A 71 -5.80 4.36 1.93
N ASP A 72 -6.46 4.41 0.77
CA ASP A 72 -7.92 4.50 0.67
C ASP A 72 -8.61 3.24 1.21
N PHE A 73 -8.05 2.06 0.95
CA PHE A 73 -8.55 0.80 1.51
C PHE A 73 -8.41 0.77 3.03
N LEU A 74 -7.27 1.24 3.54
CA LEU A 74 -7.00 1.34 4.97
C LEU A 74 -7.91 2.35 5.68
N SER A 75 -8.19 3.48 5.02
CA SER A 75 -9.01 4.58 5.56
C SER A 75 -10.51 4.32 5.51
N PHE A 76 -10.95 3.11 5.10
CA PHE A 76 -12.35 2.78 4.82
C PHE A 76 -13.00 3.67 3.73
N ASN A 77 -12.20 4.46 3.01
CA ASN A 77 -12.65 5.33 1.93
C ASN A 77 -13.11 4.49 0.74
N THR A 78 -12.48 3.32 0.55
CA THR A 78 -12.90 2.33 -0.43
C THR A 78 -12.92 0.93 0.17
N ASN A 79 -13.92 0.13 -0.17
CA ASN A 79 -13.91 -1.32 0.10
C ASN A 79 -13.25 -2.10 -1.05
N SER A 80 -12.78 -1.42 -2.09
CA SER A 80 -12.11 -2.05 -3.24
C SER A 80 -10.66 -2.36 -2.89
N LYS A 81 -10.31 -3.64 -3.01
CA LYS A 81 -8.97 -4.12 -2.73
C LYS A 81 -7.97 -3.44 -3.69
N PRO A 82 -6.86 -2.85 -3.19
CA PRO A 82 -5.83 -2.25 -4.04
C PRO A 82 -5.20 -3.32 -4.95
N TRP A 83 -4.59 -2.87 -6.05
CA TRP A 83 -3.97 -3.68 -7.11
C TRP A 83 -3.08 -4.83 -6.58
N PRO A 84 -2.99 -6.03 -7.23
CA PRO A 84 -3.39 -6.38 -8.61
C PRO A 84 -4.83 -6.82 -8.80
N PHE A 85 -5.67 -6.75 -7.77
CA PHE A 85 -7.04 -7.25 -7.88
C PHE A 85 -8.00 -6.31 -8.62
N LYS A 86 -7.55 -5.08 -8.99
CA LYS A 86 -8.24 -4.22 -9.96
C LYS A 86 -7.92 -4.72 -11.38
N GLY A 87 -8.48 -5.86 -11.74
CA GLY A 87 -8.38 -6.48 -13.05
C GLY A 87 -9.47 -7.52 -13.22
N GLY A 88 -10.64 -7.08 -13.69
CA GLY A 88 -11.85 -7.88 -13.90
C GLY A 88 -13.11 -7.03 -13.82
#